data_AF-T0XW78-F1
#
_entry.id   AF-T0XW78-F1
#
_cell.length_a   1.000
_cell.length_b   1.000
_cell.length_c   1.000
_cell.angle_alpha   90.00
_cell.angle_beta   90.00
_cell.angle_gamma   90.00
#
_symmetry.space_group_name_H-M   'P 1'
#
loop_
_entity.id
_entity.type
_entity.pdbx_description
1 polymer ?
#
loop_
_entity_poly.entity_id
_entity_poly.type
_entity_poly.pdbx_seq_one_letter_code
_entity_poly.pdbx_strand_id
1 'polypeptide(L)'
;ETIRTSEQRELLERAKTFCLTPSSSASDPQRKLHQWKNHYYQVVRSCGITRKNGITSHGLRHNYANDRYRRLTDSDSPVRGGSPVDRDMDRAARQVVAEELGHSRVGVTTHYLGR
;
A
#
# COMPACT_ATOMS: atom_id res chain seq x y z
N GLU A 1 5.94 15.49 -1.07
CA GLU A 1 6.97 14.44 -1.02
C GLU A 1 6.31 13.10 -0.64
N THR A 2 6.63 12.01 -1.34
CA THR A 2 6.02 10.67 -1.19
C THR A 2 6.45 9.96 0.10
N ILE A 3 7.66 10.27 0.58
CA ILE A 3 8.22 9.78 1.85
C ILE A 3 8.06 10.89 2.88
N ARG A 4 7.34 10.60 3.98
CA ARG A 4 6.86 11.62 4.92
C ARG A 4 7.51 11.54 6.29
N THR A 5 8.09 10.40 6.66
CA THR A 5 8.71 10.20 7.98
C THR A 5 10.09 9.56 7.86
N SER A 6 10.91 9.73 8.90
CA SER A 6 12.21 9.06 9.07
C SER A 6 12.07 7.54 8.99
N GLU A 7 11.05 6.99 9.63
CA GLU A 7 10.81 5.54 9.70
C GLU A 7 10.43 4.98 8.33
N GLN A 8 9.65 5.73 7.53
CA GLN A 8 9.35 5.35 6.15
C GLN A 8 10.63 5.32 5.30
N ARG A 9 11.50 6.31 5.46
CA ARG A 9 12.77 6.36 4.74
C ARG A 9 13.68 5.21 5.14
N GLU A 10 13.84 4.97 6.45
CA GLU A 10 14.65 3.88 6.98
C GLU A 10 14.16 2.51 6.49
N LEU A 11 12.84 2.28 6.52
CA LEU A 11 12.25 1.05 6.02
C LEU A 11 12.53 0.84 4.53
N LEU A 12 12.43 1.89 3.71
CA LEU A 12 12.73 1.82 2.28
C LEU A 12 14.21 1.56 2.02
N GLU A 13 15.12 2.22 2.75
CA GLU A 13 16.57 1.95 2.62
C GLU A 13 16.90 0.51 2.99
N ARG A 14 16.33 -0.02 4.08
CA ARG A 14 16.47 -1.44 4.44
C ARG A 14 15.83 -2.36 3.39
N ALA A 15 14.69 -1.98 2.80
CA ALA A 15 14.05 -2.79 1.77
C ALA A 15 14.92 -2.92 0.51
N LYS A 16 15.63 -1.85 0.14
CA LYS A 16 16.55 -1.84 -1.01
C LYS A 16 17.69 -2.84 -0.85
N THR A 17 18.13 -3.15 0.37
CA THR A 17 19.21 -4.14 0.58
C THR A 17 18.80 -5.57 0.24
N PHE A 18 17.49 -5.83 0.05
CA PHE A 18 17.00 -7.13 -0.43
C PHE A 18 16.99 -7.24 -1.96
N CYS A 19 17.16 -6.12 -2.68
CA CYS A 19 17.19 -6.09 -4.13
C CYS A 19 18.64 -6.18 -4.63
N LEU A 20 18.93 -7.12 -5.53
CA LEU A 20 20.25 -7.25 -6.15
C LEU A 20 20.59 -6.07 -7.08
N THR A 21 19.58 -5.57 -7.78
CA THR A 21 19.68 -4.44 -8.72
C THR A 21 18.46 -3.51 -8.57
N PRO A 22 18.51 -2.27 -9.07
CA PRO A 22 17.37 -1.34 -9.01
C PRO A 22 16.08 -1.87 -9.67
N SER A 23 16.20 -2.81 -10.62
CA SER A 23 15.08 -3.43 -11.33
C SER A 23 14.72 -4.83 -10.81
N SER A 24 15.45 -5.34 -9.82
CA SER A 24 15.19 -6.67 -9.27
C SER A 24 14.03 -6.68 -8.26
N SER A 25 13.41 -7.84 -8.13
CA SER A 25 12.45 -8.10 -7.05
C SER A 25 13.17 -8.20 -5.70
N ALA A 26 12.50 -7.78 -4.63
CA ALA A 26 12.93 -8.00 -3.25
C ALA A 26 12.74 -9.47 -2.78
N SER A 27 12.35 -10.37 -3.68
CA SER A 27 12.23 -11.79 -3.41
C SER A 27 13.58 -12.50 -3.47
N ASP A 28 13.80 -13.44 -2.55
CA ASP A 28 14.99 -14.30 -2.57
C ASP A 28 15.16 -15.02 -3.93
N PRO A 29 16.24 -14.72 -4.69
CA PRO A 29 16.46 -15.26 -6.03
C PRO A 29 16.78 -16.76 -6.02
N GLN A 30 17.15 -17.33 -4.86
CA GLN A 30 17.42 -18.76 -4.72
C GLN A 30 16.14 -19.59 -4.54
N ARG A 31 14.98 -18.93 -4.40
CA ARG A 31 13.69 -19.59 -4.18
C ARG A 31 12.77 -19.47 -5.38
N LYS A 32 12.03 -20.54 -5.66
CA LYS A 32 10.89 -20.49 -6.59
C LYS A 32 9.81 -19.57 -6.02
N LEU A 33 9.03 -18.93 -6.88
CA LEU A 33 7.96 -18.00 -6.50
C LEU A 33 7.01 -18.56 -5.42
N HIS A 34 6.60 -19.83 -5.54
CA HIS A 34 5.71 -20.45 -4.55
C HIS A 34 6.40 -20.64 -3.17
N GLN A 35 7.69 -20.94 -3.14
CA GLN A 35 8.45 -21.09 -1.90
C GLN A 35 8.59 -19.74 -1.20
N TRP A 36 8.93 -18.69 -1.96
CA TRP A 36 9.00 -17.34 -1.43
C TRP A 36 7.65 -16.82 -0.93
N LYS A 37 6.57 -17.07 -1.70
CA LYS A 37 5.20 -16.73 -1.30
C LYS A 37 4.81 -17.44 0.01
N ASN A 38 5.16 -18.72 0.16
CA ASN A 38 4.92 -19.46 1.40
C ASN A 38 5.68 -18.87 2.58
N HIS A 39 6.97 -18.55 2.40
CA HIS A 39 7.80 -17.90 3.41
C HIS A 39 7.22 -16.54 3.82
N TYR A 40 6.86 -15.70 2.85
CA TYR A 40 6.19 -14.42 3.09
C TYR A 40 4.93 -14.59 3.96
N TYR A 41 4.03 -15.52 3.61
CA TYR A 41 2.84 -15.75 4.41
C TYR A 41 3.15 -16.36 5.79
N GLN A 42 4.23 -17.12 5.96
CA GLN A 42 4.66 -17.57 7.28
C GLN A 42 5.08 -16.39 8.16
N VAL A 43 5.92 -15.47 7.65
CA VAL A 43 6.35 -14.27 8.38
C VAL A 43 5.17 -13.37 8.73
N VAL A 44 4.28 -13.11 7.76
CA VAL A 44 3.07 -12.30 7.98
C VAL A 44 2.19 -12.91 9.09
N ARG A 45 2.02 -14.25 9.09
CA ARG A 45 1.28 -14.94 10.15
C ARG A 45 1.98 -14.87 11.51
N SER A 46 3.32 -14.97 11.58
CA SER A 46 4.05 -14.84 12.86
C SER A 46 3.91 -13.46 13.47
N CYS A 47 3.61 -12.43 12.68
CA CYS A 47 3.28 -11.09 13.14
C CYS A 47 1.78 -10.90 13.49
N GLY A 48 0.98 -11.97 13.51
CA GLY A 48 -0.45 -11.90 13.84
C GLY A 48 -1.35 -11.39 12.70
N ILE A 49 -0.80 -11.12 11.50
CA ILE A 49 -1.57 -10.68 10.33
C ILE A 49 -2.21 -11.92 9.70
N THR A 50 -3.42 -12.25 10.16
CA THR A 50 -4.17 -13.41 9.69
C THR A 50 -5.64 -13.08 9.46
N ARG A 51 -6.27 -13.76 8.49
CA ARG A 51 -7.72 -13.63 8.25
C ARG A 51 -8.55 -13.92 9.50
N LYS A 52 -8.11 -14.86 10.35
CA LYS A 52 -8.77 -15.18 11.62
C LYS A 52 -8.82 -13.98 12.57
N ASN A 53 -7.79 -13.13 12.54
CA ASN A 53 -7.72 -11.91 13.35
C ASN A 53 -8.38 -10.71 12.64
N GLY A 54 -9.03 -10.91 11.50
CA GLY A 54 -9.62 -9.82 10.70
C GLY A 54 -8.60 -8.97 9.94
N ILE A 55 -7.31 -9.33 9.93
CA ILE A 55 -6.24 -8.53 9.31
C ILE A 55 -5.58 -9.32 8.18
N THR A 56 -5.43 -8.71 7.01
CA THR A 56 -4.66 -9.28 5.90
C THR A 56 -3.62 -8.28 5.43
N SER A 57 -2.50 -8.75 4.88
CA SER A 57 -1.49 -7.81 4.34
C SER A 57 -2.05 -6.93 3.21
N HIS A 58 -2.98 -7.47 2.41
CA HIS A 58 -3.66 -6.65 1.39
C HIS A 58 -4.63 -5.65 2.04
N GLY A 59 -5.36 -6.06 3.08
CA GLY A 59 -6.21 -5.18 3.88
C GLY A 59 -5.44 -4.01 4.52
N LEU A 60 -4.20 -4.23 4.97
CA LEU A 60 -3.34 -3.15 5.47
C LEU A 60 -3.00 -2.13 4.36
N ARG A 61 -2.80 -2.58 3.13
CA ARG A 61 -2.61 -1.70 1.97
C ARG A 61 -3.88 -0.90 1.65
N HIS A 62 -5.07 -1.50 1.76
CA HIS A 62 -6.33 -0.75 1.70
C HIS A 62 -6.43 0.28 2.82
N ASN A 63 -6.10 -0.09 4.05
CA ASN A 63 -6.16 0.85 5.17
C ASN A 63 -5.27 2.07 4.93
N TYR A 64 -4.03 1.86 4.49
CA TYR A 64 -3.12 2.93 4.12
C TYR A 64 -3.72 3.89 3.08
N ALA A 65 -4.27 3.34 1.99
CA ALA A 65 -4.85 4.14 0.91
C ALA A 65 -5.99 5.02 1.41
N ASN A 66 -6.89 4.46 2.23
CA ASN A 66 -8.04 5.18 2.76
C ASN A 66 -7.63 6.25 3.78
N ASP A 67 -6.71 5.92 4.70
CA ASP A 67 -6.20 6.90 5.67
C ASP A 67 -5.44 8.03 4.96
N ARG A 68 -4.77 7.71 3.84
CA ARG A 68 -4.08 8.71 3.03
C ARG A 68 -5.04 9.62 2.30
N TYR A 69 -6.08 9.06 1.68
CA TYR A 69 -7.12 9.85 1.04
C TYR A 69 -7.76 10.82 2.04
N ARG A 70 -8.17 10.34 3.22
CA ARG A 70 -8.74 11.19 4.27
C ARG A 70 -7.82 12.33 4.70
N ARG A 71 -6.52 12.08 4.85
CA ARG A 71 -5.54 13.14 5.16
C ARG A 71 -5.36 14.18 4.05
N LEU A 72 -5.73 13.86 2.81
CA LEU A 72 -5.60 14.75 1.66
C LEU A 72 -6.87 15.54 1.38
N THR A 73 -8.03 15.00 1.76
CA THR A 73 -9.36 15.55 1.41
C THR A 73 -10.19 15.98 2.63
N ASP A 74 -9.71 15.70 3.84
CA ASP A 74 -10.44 15.83 5.10
C ASP A 74 -11.78 15.04 5.17
N SER A 75 -12.02 14.14 4.22
CA SER A 75 -13.20 13.28 4.14
C SER A 75 -12.80 11.81 4.00
N ASP A 76 -13.57 10.90 4.60
CA ASP A 76 -13.37 9.48 4.35
C ASP A 76 -13.56 9.16 2.85
N SER A 77 -12.92 8.09 2.38
CA SER A 77 -13.11 7.61 1.00
C SER A 77 -14.56 7.18 0.73
N PRO A 78 -15.03 7.15 -0.53
CA PRO A 78 -16.35 6.64 -0.87
C PRO A 78 -16.67 5.23 -0.34
N VAL A 79 -15.72 4.29 -0.38
CA VAL A 79 -15.93 2.91 0.14
C VAL A 79 -16.09 2.87 1.66
N ARG A 80 -15.65 3.90 2.37
CA ARG A 80 -15.86 4.10 3.82
C ARG A 80 -17.08 4.97 4.12
N GLY A 81 -17.85 5.37 3.11
CA GLY A 81 -19.06 6.18 3.28
C GLY A 81 -18.79 7.67 3.53
N GLY A 82 -17.61 8.18 3.15
CA GLY A 82 -17.33 9.60 3.30
C GLY A 82 -18.14 10.49 2.35
N SER A 83 -18.28 11.76 2.72
CA SER A 83 -19.04 12.73 1.93
C SER A 83 -18.30 13.08 0.63
N PRO A 84 -19.03 13.39 -0.46
CA PRO A 84 -18.43 13.88 -1.69
C PRO A 84 -17.56 15.11 -1.42
N VAL A 85 -16.38 15.12 -2.02
CA VAL A 85 -15.46 16.26 -2.01
C VAL A 85 -15.42 16.91 -3.38
N ASP A 86 -14.79 18.09 -3.46
CA ASP A 86 -14.55 18.74 -4.75
C ASP A 86 -13.87 17.79 -5.74
N ARG A 87 -14.28 17.86 -7.02
CA ARG A 87 -13.82 16.90 -8.04
C ARG A 87 -12.31 17.00 -8.30
N ASP A 88 -11.75 18.20 -8.29
CA ASP A 88 -10.33 18.40 -8.51
C ASP A 88 -9.52 17.93 -7.29
N MET A 89 -10.04 18.17 -6.09
CA MET A 89 -9.50 17.62 -4.84
C MET A 89 -9.51 16.07 -4.83
N ASP A 90 -10.63 15.43 -5.19
CA ASP A 90 -10.73 13.97 -5.29
C ASP A 90 -9.69 13.41 -6.28
N ARG A 91 -9.62 14.01 -7.48
CA ARG A 91 -8.67 13.59 -8.52
C ARG A 91 -7.23 13.75 -8.07
N ALA A 92 -6.87 14.87 -7.43
CA ALA A 92 -5.55 15.11 -6.90
C ALA A 92 -5.18 14.10 -5.80
N ALA A 93 -6.10 13.85 -4.86
CA ALA A 93 -5.89 12.88 -3.79
C ALA A 93 -5.69 11.46 -4.33
N ARG A 94 -6.50 11.04 -5.30
CA ARG A 94 -6.36 9.73 -5.96
C ARG A 94 -5.06 9.60 -6.74
N GLN A 95 -4.57 10.67 -7.37
CA GLN A 95 -3.26 10.66 -8.04
C GLN A 95 -2.13 10.40 -7.03
N VAL A 96 -2.10 11.13 -5.92
CA VAL A 96 -1.10 10.94 -4.85
C VAL A 96 -1.16 9.51 -4.29
N VAL A 97 -2.37 9.02 -3.99
CA VAL A 97 -2.55 7.64 -3.49
C VAL A 97 -2.10 6.60 -4.52
N ALA A 98 -2.36 6.80 -5.82
CA ALA A 98 -1.89 5.89 -6.86
C ALA A 98 -0.37 5.79 -6.88
N GLU A 99 0.33 6.93 -6.88
CA GLU A 99 1.79 7.01 -6.90
C GLU A 99 2.41 6.37 -5.64
N GLU A 100 1.89 6.67 -4.46
CA GLU A 100 2.34 6.08 -3.19
C GLU A 100 2.14 4.56 -3.14
N LEU A 101 1.12 4.06 -3.84
CA LEU A 101 0.89 2.62 -3.99
C LEU A 101 1.76 2.00 -5.11
N GLY A 102 2.52 2.78 -5.88
CA GLY A 102 3.34 2.28 -6.98
C GLY A 102 2.54 2.04 -8.28
N HIS A 103 1.47 2.79 -8.48
CA HIS A 103 0.66 2.78 -9.70
C HIS A 103 0.79 4.11 -10.46
N SER A 104 0.92 4.05 -11.78
CA SER A 104 0.93 5.24 -12.65
C SER A 104 -0.48 5.72 -13.06
N ARG A 105 -1.53 4.94 -12.75
CA ARG A 105 -2.91 5.19 -13.20
C ARG A 105 -3.84 5.45 -12.01
N VAL A 106 -4.48 6.62 -12.00
CA VAL A 106 -5.48 7.03 -10.98
C VAL A 106 -6.60 6.00 -10.82
N GLY A 107 -7.11 5.45 -11.93
CA GLY A 107 -8.27 4.54 -11.92
C GLY A 107 -8.08 3.29 -11.05
N VAL A 108 -6.83 2.87 -10.81
CA VAL A 108 -6.51 1.74 -9.92
C VAL A 108 -6.95 2.02 -8.48
N THR A 109 -6.98 3.29 -8.05
CA THR A 109 -7.44 3.67 -6.70
C THR A 109 -8.89 3.31 -6.43
N THR A 110 -9.73 3.11 -7.45
CA THR A 110 -11.12 2.68 -7.29
C THR A 110 -11.24 1.38 -6.49
N HIS A 111 -10.29 0.45 -6.67
CA HIS A 111 -10.27 -0.80 -5.92
C HIS A 111 -9.99 -0.58 -4.42
N TYR A 112 -9.33 0.52 -4.06
CA TYR A 112 -8.95 0.83 -2.69
C TYR A 112 -9.91 1.78 -2.00
N LEU A 113 -10.43 2.77 -2.73
CA LEU A 113 -11.16 3.93 -2.23
C LEU A 113 -12.65 3.92 -2.62
N GLY A 114 -13.07 3.07 -3.55
CA GLY A 114 -14.42 3.09 -4.12
C GLY A 114 -14.60 4.15 -5.20
N ARG A 115 -15.82 4.19 -5.75
CA ARG A 115 -16.28 5.21 -6.70
C ARG A 115 -16.99 6.31 -5.97
#